data_AF-A0A7W3X1Y7-F1
#
_entry.id   AF-A0A7W3X1Y7-F1
#
_cell.length_a   1.000
_cell.length_b   1.000
_cell.length_c   1.000
_cell.angle_alpha   90.00
_cell.angle_beta   90.00
_cell.angle_gamma   90.00
#
_symmetry.space_group_name_H-M   'P 1'
#
loop_
_entity.id
_entity.type
_entity.pdbx_description
1 polymer ?
#
loop_
_entity_poly.entity_id
_entity_poly.type
_entity_poly.pdbx_seq_one_letter_code
_entity_poly.pdbx_strand_id
1 'polypeptide(L)'
;MAAVVRRLRKGMTATAVAAAAMVALTASQAPGVEISGPGQGRSEPSPDGDHPATGNSPYHTELPPLDAPDVPDGPRDPDADTPRGRAEAGIPATVLDAYKKAEKALAKERPGCNLPWQLLAAIGKVESGHASGGAVDADGNTLRPIRGPVLDGNGFALIKDTDKGAFDGDSRYDRAVGPMQFIPSTWAGWGADGNGDGKSDPNNIYDAALAAGRYLCAAGRDLS
;
A
#
# COMPACT_ATOMS: atom_id res chain seq x y z
N MET A 1 14.31 -50.58 55.92
CA MET A 1 14.66 -49.17 55.67
C MET A 1 13.60 -48.58 54.76
N ALA A 2 13.03 -47.44 55.14
CA ALA A 2 11.76 -46.91 54.68
C ALA A 2 11.84 -46.11 53.36
N ALA A 3 10.76 -46.12 52.57
CA ALA A 3 10.34 -44.99 51.75
C ALA A 3 8.83 -45.09 51.46
N VAL A 4 8.05 -44.23 52.11
CA VAL A 4 6.60 -44.09 51.95
C VAL A 4 6.30 -42.85 51.10
N VAL A 5 5.29 -43.01 50.24
CA VAL A 5 4.64 -42.04 49.35
C VAL A 5 4.00 -40.86 50.11
N ARG A 6 4.13 -39.61 49.60
CA ARG A 6 3.00 -38.69 49.30
C ARG A 6 3.45 -37.30 48.82
N ARG A 7 2.81 -36.86 47.73
CA ARG A 7 2.69 -35.44 47.34
C ARG A 7 1.77 -34.70 48.33
N LEU A 8 1.97 -33.38 48.51
CA LEU A 8 0.90 -32.34 48.52
C LEU A 8 1.45 -30.91 48.83
N ARG A 9 1.26 -30.03 47.84
CA ARG A 9 0.76 -28.62 47.83
C ARG A 9 0.96 -27.69 49.05
N LYS A 10 1.50 -26.49 48.77
CA LYS A 10 1.13 -25.16 49.34
C LYS A 10 1.37 -24.14 48.21
N GLY A 11 0.52 -23.19 47.83
CA GLY A 11 -0.62 -22.54 48.47
C GLY A 11 -0.40 -21.02 48.33
N MET A 12 -0.89 -20.42 47.25
CA MET A 12 -0.74 -19.00 46.90
C MET A 12 -1.79 -18.18 47.68
N THR A 13 -1.37 -17.23 48.51
CA THR A 13 -2.27 -16.35 49.25
C THR A 13 -2.68 -15.16 48.38
N ALA A 14 -3.97 -15.10 48.05
CA ALA A 14 -4.63 -13.96 47.46
C ALA A 14 -5.05 -12.95 48.54
N THR A 15 -4.89 -11.66 48.26
CA THR A 15 -5.59 -10.58 48.96
C THR A 15 -6.48 -9.86 47.97
N ALA A 16 -7.78 -9.97 48.20
CA ALA A 16 -8.83 -9.23 47.51
C ALA A 16 -9.33 -8.10 48.41
N VAL A 17 -9.49 -6.90 47.85
CA VAL A 17 -10.44 -5.90 48.35
C VAL A 17 -11.12 -5.27 47.13
N ALA A 18 -12.45 -5.32 47.10
CA ALA A 18 -13.32 -4.80 46.06
C ALA A 18 -14.21 -3.69 46.63
N ALA A 19 -14.54 -2.70 45.79
CA ALA A 19 -15.79 -1.90 45.70
C ALA A 19 -15.46 -0.55 45.02
N ALA A 20 -15.86 -0.26 43.78
CA ALA A 20 -17.20 0.03 43.22
C ALA A 20 -17.45 1.54 43.06
N ALA A 21 -17.64 2.00 41.82
CA ALA A 21 -18.50 3.14 41.46
C ALA A 21 -18.77 3.12 39.95
N MET A 22 -19.99 2.71 39.57
CA MET A 22 -20.55 2.98 38.24
C MET A 22 -21.20 4.36 38.26
N VAL A 23 -20.86 5.22 37.30
CA VAL A 23 -21.70 6.36 36.91
C VAL A 23 -21.78 6.38 35.39
N ALA A 24 -22.97 6.08 34.87
CA ALA A 24 -23.37 6.44 33.53
C ALA A 24 -24.05 7.81 33.58
N LEU A 25 -23.62 8.76 32.75
CA LEU A 25 -24.42 9.93 32.41
C LEU A 25 -24.22 10.29 30.94
N THR A 26 -25.28 10.10 30.17
CA THR A 26 -25.45 10.55 28.79
C THR A 26 -25.76 12.05 28.76
N ALA A 27 -25.17 12.83 27.85
CA ALA A 27 -25.82 14.00 27.25
C ALA A 27 -25.09 14.49 25.98
N SER A 28 -25.80 14.46 24.85
CA SER A 28 -25.53 15.19 23.61
C SER A 28 -25.35 16.68 23.86
N GLN A 29 -24.36 17.30 23.22
CA GLN A 29 -24.42 18.67 22.72
C GLN A 29 -23.53 18.83 21.48
N ALA A 30 -24.15 19.04 20.31
CA ALA A 30 -23.70 20.02 19.32
C ALA A 30 -24.81 21.11 19.34
N PRO A 31 -24.53 22.43 19.23
CA PRO A 31 -23.83 23.06 18.10
C PRO A 31 -22.99 24.32 18.47
N GLY A 32 -22.38 24.97 17.47
CA GLY A 32 -22.09 26.42 17.55
C GLY A 32 -20.75 26.88 16.98
N VAL A 33 -20.81 27.55 15.82
CA VAL A 33 -19.76 28.37 15.22
C VAL A 33 -19.52 29.62 16.06
N GLU A 34 -18.25 30.00 16.29
CA GLU A 34 -17.83 31.39 16.45
C GLU A 34 -16.52 31.66 15.67
N ILE A 35 -16.43 32.90 15.16
CA ILE A 35 -15.55 33.40 14.09
C ILE A 35 -14.48 34.36 14.68
N SER A 36 -13.25 34.30 14.14
CA SER A 36 -12.14 35.31 14.15
C SER A 36 -11.48 35.66 15.50
N GLY A 37 -10.17 35.52 15.77
CA GLY A 37 -8.91 35.98 15.14
C GLY A 37 -8.05 36.69 16.24
N PRO A 38 -6.76 37.11 16.12
CA PRO A 38 -5.71 36.86 15.13
C PRO A 38 -4.39 36.24 15.72
N GLY A 39 -3.56 35.66 14.84
CA GLY A 39 -2.08 35.60 14.89
C GLY A 39 -1.34 35.24 16.19
N GLN A 40 -0.90 33.99 16.31
CA GLN A 40 0.37 33.64 16.95
C GLN A 40 1.00 32.47 16.20
N GLY A 41 2.18 32.72 15.61
CA GLY A 41 2.98 31.70 14.94
C GLY A 41 3.26 30.55 15.90
N ARG A 42 2.79 29.36 15.54
CA ARG A 42 3.12 28.13 16.24
C ARG A 42 4.27 27.50 15.49
N SER A 43 5.46 27.58 16.08
CA SER A 43 6.59 26.73 15.71
C SER A 43 6.11 25.29 15.72
N GLU A 44 6.16 24.61 14.57
CA GLU A 44 5.89 23.18 14.49
C GLU A 44 6.99 22.45 15.29
N PRO A 45 6.65 21.50 16.18
CA PRO A 45 7.64 20.60 16.72
C PRO A 45 8.10 19.67 15.59
N SER A 46 9.41 19.55 15.40
CA SER A 46 9.98 18.46 14.62
C SER A 46 9.43 17.13 15.14
N PRO A 47 8.93 16.21 14.28
CA PRO A 47 8.54 14.90 14.76
C PRO A 47 9.81 14.12 15.10
N ASP A 48 9.96 13.78 16.38
CA ASP A 48 10.87 12.74 16.82
C ASP A 48 10.56 11.44 16.08
N GLY A 49 11.63 10.68 15.80
CA GLY A 49 11.60 9.42 15.06
C GLY A 49 10.68 8.37 15.69
N ASP A 50 10.30 7.41 14.84
CA ASP A 50 9.43 6.25 15.10
C ASP A 50 7.93 6.44 14.81
N HIS A 51 7.61 7.13 13.72
CA HIS A 51 6.29 7.03 13.11
C HIS A 51 6.37 6.09 11.90
N PRO A 52 5.65 4.95 11.87
CA PRO A 52 5.44 4.24 10.61
C PRO A 52 4.82 5.21 9.61
N ALA A 53 5.04 4.98 8.31
CA ALA A 53 4.34 5.72 7.26
C ALA A 53 2.82 5.47 7.39
N THR A 54 2.16 6.24 8.27
CA THR A 54 0.76 6.04 8.67
C THR A 54 -0.21 6.45 7.58
N GLY A 55 0.27 7.06 6.50
CA GLY A 55 -0.57 7.62 5.45
C GLY A 55 -1.42 8.79 5.95
N ASN A 56 -0.97 9.54 6.96
CA ASN A 56 -1.72 10.66 7.54
C ASN A 56 -1.18 12.03 7.13
N SER A 57 -0.42 12.12 6.02
CA SER A 57 -0.07 13.42 5.44
C SER A 57 -1.31 14.03 4.79
N PRO A 58 -1.50 15.37 4.81
CA PRO A 58 -2.59 15.99 4.07
C PRO A 58 -2.46 15.66 2.58
N TYR A 59 -3.45 14.95 2.03
CA TYR A 59 -3.49 14.62 0.62
C TYR A 59 -4.16 15.74 -0.17
N HIS A 60 -3.55 16.14 -1.28
CA HIS A 60 -4.20 16.98 -2.27
C HIS A 60 -5.22 16.12 -3.04
N THR A 61 -6.51 16.36 -2.81
CA THR A 61 -7.61 15.71 -3.54
C THR A 61 -7.99 16.44 -4.82
N GLU A 62 -7.41 17.62 -5.05
CA GLU A 62 -7.66 18.39 -6.26
C GLU A 62 -6.97 17.71 -7.44
N LEU A 63 -7.78 17.36 -8.45
CA LEU A 63 -7.29 16.94 -9.74
C LEU A 63 -6.56 18.14 -10.38
N PRO A 64 -5.30 18.00 -10.79
CA PRO A 64 -4.67 19.04 -11.60
C PRO A 64 -5.48 19.24 -12.90
N PRO A 65 -5.54 20.47 -13.44
CA PRO A 65 -6.18 20.72 -14.73
C PRO A 65 -5.66 19.74 -15.79
N LEU A 66 -6.58 19.10 -16.52
CA LEU A 66 -6.24 18.21 -17.62
C LEU A 66 -5.90 19.07 -18.85
N ASP A 67 -4.63 19.47 -18.96
CA ASP A 67 -4.11 20.04 -20.20
C ASP A 67 -3.78 18.88 -21.17
N ALA A 68 -4.77 18.49 -21.97
CA ALA A 68 -4.51 17.60 -23.11
C ALA A 68 -3.77 18.38 -24.20
N PRO A 69 -2.64 17.89 -24.74
CA PRO A 69 -2.03 18.52 -25.90
C PRO A 69 -2.99 18.41 -27.10
N ASP A 70 -3.22 19.52 -27.78
CA ASP A 70 -3.92 19.54 -29.07
C ASP A 70 -3.15 18.63 -30.04
N VAL A 71 -3.76 17.49 -30.40
CA VAL A 71 -3.23 16.60 -31.43
C VAL A 71 -3.65 17.17 -32.78
N PRO A 72 -2.72 17.57 -33.67
CA PRO A 72 -3.06 17.99 -35.01
C PRO A 72 -3.72 16.84 -35.78
N ASP A 73 -4.80 17.13 -36.52
CA ASP A 73 -5.44 16.19 -37.46
C ASP A 73 -4.48 15.84 -38.61
N GLY A 74 -3.53 14.94 -38.34
CA GLY A 74 -2.67 14.31 -39.33
C GLY A 74 -3.34 13.07 -39.93
N PRO A 75 -2.92 12.62 -41.14
CA PRO A 75 -3.49 11.44 -41.78
C PRO A 75 -3.36 10.21 -40.86
N ARG A 76 -4.49 9.60 -40.52
CA ARG A 76 -4.53 8.35 -39.74
C ARG A 76 -3.96 7.21 -40.59
N ASP A 77 -2.94 6.56 -40.07
CA ASP A 77 -2.36 5.34 -40.62
C ASP A 77 -3.39 4.19 -40.46
N PRO A 78 -3.87 3.55 -41.55
CA PRO A 78 -4.95 2.56 -41.49
C PRO A 78 -4.54 1.23 -40.83
N ASP A 79 -3.25 1.00 -40.56
CA ASP A 79 -2.74 -0.21 -39.90
C ASP A 79 -2.53 -0.06 -38.37
N ALA A 80 -2.89 1.08 -37.78
CA ALA A 80 -2.85 1.27 -36.33
C ALA A 80 -4.04 0.62 -35.59
N ASP A 81 -4.98 0.00 -36.31
CA ASP A 81 -6.26 -0.49 -35.79
C ASP A 81 -6.24 -1.99 -35.44
N THR A 82 -5.14 -2.46 -34.85
CA THR A 82 -5.25 -3.66 -34.00
C THR A 82 -5.92 -3.21 -32.70
N PRO A 83 -7.09 -3.75 -32.30
CA PRO A 83 -7.78 -3.30 -31.12
C PRO A 83 -7.00 -3.72 -29.87
N ARG A 84 -6.00 -2.94 -29.46
CA ARG A 84 -5.62 -2.86 -28.05
C ARG A 84 -6.85 -2.28 -27.35
N GLY A 85 -7.62 -3.18 -26.74
CA GLY A 85 -8.96 -2.91 -26.20
C GLY A 85 -9.04 -1.55 -25.54
N ARG A 86 -10.10 -0.80 -25.88
CA ARG A 86 -10.38 0.54 -25.35
C ARG A 86 -10.12 0.55 -23.84
N ALA A 87 -9.09 1.27 -23.42
CA ALA A 87 -8.72 1.43 -22.02
C ALA A 87 -9.96 1.82 -21.20
N GLU A 88 -10.32 1.02 -20.19
CA GLU A 88 -11.26 1.51 -19.17
C GLU A 88 -10.56 2.67 -18.44
N ALA A 89 -11.16 3.86 -18.49
CA ALA A 89 -10.66 5.06 -17.81
C ALA A 89 -9.19 5.46 -18.10
N GLY A 90 -8.64 5.11 -19.26
CA GLY A 90 -7.24 5.43 -19.61
C GLY A 90 -6.20 4.50 -18.98
N ILE A 91 -6.60 3.33 -18.46
CA ILE A 91 -5.70 2.30 -17.95
C ILE A 91 -5.20 1.41 -19.11
N PRO A 92 -3.89 1.24 -19.31
CA PRO A 92 -3.33 0.35 -20.32
C PRO A 92 -3.81 -1.10 -20.14
N ALA A 93 -4.06 -1.80 -21.25
CA ALA A 93 -4.73 -3.11 -21.24
C ALA A 93 -4.04 -4.16 -20.36
N THR A 94 -2.71 -4.34 -20.48
CA THR A 94 -1.94 -5.30 -19.66
C THR A 94 -2.01 -4.95 -18.17
N VAL A 95 -2.00 -3.66 -17.83
CA VAL A 95 -2.05 -3.19 -16.45
C VAL A 95 -3.45 -3.37 -15.85
N LEU A 96 -4.49 -3.08 -16.63
CA LEU A 96 -5.88 -3.36 -16.25
C LEU A 96 -6.12 -4.85 -16.01
N ASP A 97 -5.59 -5.71 -16.89
CA ASP A 97 -5.66 -7.16 -16.74
C ASP A 97 -4.98 -7.62 -15.44
N ALA A 98 -3.83 -7.04 -15.09
CA ALA A 98 -3.15 -7.33 -13.83
C ALA A 98 -3.99 -7.00 -12.59
N TYR A 99 -4.63 -5.83 -12.55
CA TYR A 99 -5.50 -5.46 -11.42
C TYR A 99 -6.73 -6.38 -11.30
N LYS A 100 -7.39 -6.70 -12.43
CA LYS A 100 -8.55 -7.60 -12.44
C LYS A 100 -8.17 -9.04 -12.06
N LYS A 101 -7.00 -9.52 -12.50
CA LYS A 101 -6.48 -10.82 -12.08
C LYS A 101 -6.16 -10.87 -10.59
N ALA A 102 -5.56 -9.81 -10.03
CA ALA A 102 -5.27 -9.72 -8.60
C ALA A 102 -6.55 -9.76 -7.75
N GLU A 103 -7.58 -8.98 -8.11
CA GLU A 103 -8.92 -9.06 -7.49
C GLU A 103 -9.47 -10.49 -7.55
N LYS A 104 -9.48 -11.10 -8.74
CA LYS A 104 -10.00 -12.47 -8.92
C LYS A 104 -9.24 -13.52 -8.10
N ALA A 105 -7.92 -13.36 -7.96
CA ALA A 105 -7.11 -14.23 -7.13
C ALA A 105 -7.47 -14.06 -5.64
N LEU A 106 -7.60 -12.81 -5.18
CA LEU A 106 -7.90 -12.50 -3.79
C LEU A 106 -9.33 -12.83 -3.38
N ALA A 107 -10.29 -12.77 -4.30
CA ALA A 107 -11.64 -13.30 -4.06
C ALA A 107 -11.62 -14.79 -3.68
N LYS A 108 -10.61 -15.55 -4.12
CA LYS A 108 -10.41 -16.96 -3.74
C LYS A 108 -9.53 -17.10 -2.50
N GLU A 109 -8.42 -16.37 -2.44
CA GLU A 109 -7.45 -16.48 -1.33
C GLU A 109 -7.97 -15.88 -0.02
N ARG A 110 -8.78 -14.81 -0.12
CA ARG A 110 -9.26 -13.96 0.98
C ARG A 110 -10.71 -13.50 0.68
N PRO A 111 -11.70 -14.41 0.67
CA PRO A 111 -13.06 -14.09 0.23
C PRO A 111 -13.78 -13.02 1.05
N GLY A 112 -13.35 -12.76 2.30
CA GLY A 112 -13.91 -11.68 3.14
C GLY A 112 -13.25 -10.31 2.94
N CYS A 113 -12.24 -10.20 2.07
CA CYS A 113 -11.55 -8.94 1.84
C CYS A 113 -12.31 -7.99 0.92
N ASN A 114 -13.11 -8.51 -0.02
CA ASN A 114 -13.89 -7.71 -0.97
C ASN A 114 -13.10 -6.61 -1.70
N LEU A 115 -11.80 -6.83 -1.97
CA LEU A 115 -10.94 -5.86 -2.65
C LEU A 115 -11.45 -5.55 -4.08
N PRO A 116 -11.90 -4.33 -4.40
CA PRO A 116 -12.23 -3.95 -5.77
C PRO A 116 -10.95 -3.68 -6.57
N TRP A 117 -10.86 -4.15 -7.81
CA TRP A 117 -9.69 -3.90 -8.67
C TRP A 117 -9.43 -2.40 -8.89
N GLN A 118 -10.45 -1.56 -8.78
CA GLN A 118 -10.34 -0.10 -8.89
C GLN A 118 -9.47 0.51 -7.79
N LEU A 119 -9.44 -0.09 -6.60
CA LEU A 119 -8.53 0.34 -5.53
C LEU A 119 -7.07 0.07 -5.92
N LEU A 120 -6.78 -1.11 -6.49
CA LEU A 120 -5.45 -1.39 -7.04
C LEU A 120 -5.08 -0.45 -8.18
N ALA A 121 -6.04 -0.13 -9.04
CA ALA A 121 -5.83 0.84 -10.11
C ALA A 121 -5.54 2.24 -9.57
N ALA A 122 -6.27 2.71 -8.55
CA ALA A 122 -6.02 4.00 -7.92
C ALA A 122 -4.60 4.07 -7.32
N ILE A 123 -4.17 3.02 -6.62
CA ILE A 123 -2.81 2.93 -6.08
C ILE A 123 -1.81 2.95 -7.23
N GLY A 124 -1.92 2.05 -8.21
CA GLY A 124 -0.95 2.01 -9.32
C GLY A 124 -0.92 3.29 -10.17
N LYS A 125 -2.02 4.06 -10.23
CA LYS A 125 -2.03 5.39 -10.85
C LYS A 125 -1.16 6.36 -10.07
N VAL A 126 -1.31 6.43 -8.75
CA VAL A 126 -0.55 7.33 -7.87
C VAL A 126 0.92 6.93 -7.81
N GLU A 127 1.19 5.64 -7.68
CA GLU A 127 2.54 5.13 -7.44
C GLU A 127 3.45 5.23 -8.67
N SER A 128 2.93 4.95 -9.86
CA SER A 128 3.76 4.88 -11.07
C SER A 128 3.09 5.35 -12.36
N GLY A 129 1.88 5.91 -12.27
CA GLY A 129 1.10 6.26 -13.46
C GLY A 129 0.73 5.02 -14.29
N HIS A 130 0.34 3.93 -13.63
CA HIS A 130 0.08 2.62 -14.25
C HIS A 130 1.31 2.05 -14.97
N ALA A 131 2.41 1.86 -14.24
CA ALA A 131 3.67 1.35 -14.78
C ALA A 131 4.22 2.24 -15.92
N SER A 132 4.38 3.55 -15.65
CA SER A 132 4.82 4.55 -16.62
C SER A 132 3.95 4.60 -17.90
N GLY A 133 2.62 4.59 -17.73
CA GLY A 133 1.68 4.59 -18.84
C GLY A 133 1.58 3.25 -19.57
N GLY A 134 1.86 2.14 -18.89
CA GLY A 134 1.79 0.80 -19.45
C GLY A 134 3.03 0.42 -20.24
N ALA A 135 4.20 0.95 -19.86
CA ALA A 135 5.49 0.57 -20.41
C ALA A 135 5.93 -0.80 -19.87
N VAL A 136 5.12 -1.83 -20.17
CA VAL A 136 5.32 -3.22 -19.81
C VAL A 136 5.28 -4.09 -21.06
N ASP A 137 5.95 -5.24 -21.03
CA ASP A 137 5.85 -6.26 -22.07
C ASP A 137 4.55 -7.08 -21.95
N ALA A 138 4.41 -8.12 -22.79
CA ALA A 138 3.22 -8.98 -22.79
C ALA A 138 3.08 -9.83 -21.52
N ASP A 139 4.20 -10.16 -20.88
CA ASP A 139 4.27 -10.97 -19.66
C ASP A 139 4.13 -10.10 -18.39
N GLY A 140 4.07 -8.77 -18.56
CA GLY A 140 3.86 -7.79 -17.51
C GLY A 140 5.15 -7.21 -16.91
N ASN A 141 6.33 -7.53 -17.45
CA ASN A 141 7.58 -6.97 -16.96
C ASN A 141 7.70 -5.51 -17.41
N THR A 142 8.08 -4.62 -16.49
CA THR A 142 8.37 -3.23 -16.84
C THR A 142 9.54 -3.16 -17.82
N LEU A 143 9.41 -2.38 -18.89
CA LEU A 143 10.46 -2.24 -19.91
C LEU A 143 11.73 -1.56 -19.36
N ARG A 144 11.59 -0.79 -18.27
CA ARG A 144 12.68 -0.18 -17.51
C ARG A 144 12.32 -0.25 -16.01
N PRO A 145 13.30 -0.44 -15.11
CA PRO A 145 13.03 -0.42 -13.68
C PRO A 145 12.35 0.88 -13.26
N ILE A 146 11.30 0.76 -12.46
CA ILE A 146 10.62 1.89 -11.82
C ILE A 146 11.15 1.96 -10.39
N ARG A 147 11.83 3.05 -10.06
CA ARG A 147 12.47 3.25 -8.76
C ARG A 147 12.08 4.62 -8.21
N GLY A 148 11.66 4.63 -6.94
CA GLY A 148 11.41 5.85 -6.20
C GLY A 148 12.69 6.62 -5.84
N PRO A 149 12.51 7.78 -5.17
CA PRO A 149 13.61 8.52 -4.54
C PRO A 149 14.40 7.66 -3.53
N VAL A 150 15.65 8.06 -3.25
CA VAL A 150 16.43 7.46 -2.17
C VAL A 150 15.75 7.77 -0.85
N LEU A 151 15.66 6.77 0.03
CA LEU A 151 15.13 6.92 1.38
C LEU A 151 16.29 7.17 2.36
N ASP A 152 16.99 8.29 2.20
CA ASP A 152 18.20 8.64 2.97
C ASP A 152 17.94 9.56 4.17
N GLY A 153 16.68 9.88 4.48
CA GLY A 153 16.31 10.83 5.53
C GLY A 153 16.34 12.31 5.11
N ASN A 154 16.69 12.63 3.86
CA ASN A 154 16.74 14.00 3.35
C ASN A 154 15.51 14.30 2.47
N GLY A 155 14.40 14.66 3.10
CA GLY A 155 13.13 14.96 2.41
C GLY A 155 12.28 13.71 2.10
N PHE A 156 12.81 12.52 2.36
CA PHE A 156 12.08 11.25 2.38
C PHE A 156 12.41 10.48 3.67
N ALA A 157 11.67 9.41 3.95
CA ALA A 157 11.95 8.53 5.09
C ALA A 157 13.40 8.01 5.05
N LEU A 158 13.96 7.69 6.21
CA LEU A 158 15.28 7.04 6.31
C LEU A 158 15.10 5.52 6.36
N ILE A 159 15.40 4.82 5.28
CA ILE A 159 15.37 3.35 5.19
C ILE A 159 16.72 2.86 4.69
N LYS A 160 17.47 2.18 5.55
CA LYS A 160 18.74 1.55 5.19
C LYS A 160 18.49 0.32 4.31
N ASP A 161 19.47 -0.03 3.51
CA ASP A 161 19.47 -1.22 2.65
C ASP A 161 18.99 -2.47 3.41
N THR A 162 18.02 -3.18 2.83
CA THR A 162 17.47 -4.41 3.41
C THR A 162 17.64 -5.65 2.53
N ASP A 163 18.12 -5.50 1.29
CA ASP A 163 18.20 -6.59 0.31
C ASP A 163 19.58 -6.72 -0.36
N LYS A 164 20.57 -5.92 0.06
CA LYS A 164 21.92 -5.83 -0.53
C LYS A 164 21.90 -5.26 -1.94
N GLY A 165 20.96 -4.36 -2.24
CA GLY A 165 20.73 -3.74 -3.54
C GLY A 165 20.14 -4.70 -4.58
N ALA A 166 19.43 -5.75 -4.16
CA ALA A 166 18.93 -6.78 -5.07
C ALA A 166 17.86 -6.22 -6.03
N PHE A 167 16.95 -5.38 -5.56
CA PHE A 167 15.85 -4.84 -6.37
C PHE A 167 16.13 -3.43 -6.91
N ASP A 168 16.83 -2.59 -6.15
CA ASP A 168 17.06 -1.18 -6.51
C ASP A 168 18.53 -0.82 -6.83
N GLY A 169 19.46 -1.77 -6.65
CA GLY A 169 20.89 -1.58 -6.91
C GLY A 169 21.63 -0.67 -5.91
N ASP A 170 21.00 -0.26 -4.81
CA ASP A 170 21.61 0.59 -3.79
C ASP A 170 21.91 -0.25 -2.52
N SER A 171 23.18 -0.36 -2.15
CA SER A 171 23.60 -1.14 -0.98
C SER A 171 23.74 -0.29 0.29
N ARG A 172 23.16 0.91 0.32
CA ARG A 172 23.20 1.83 1.47
C ARG A 172 21.81 2.18 1.96
N TYR A 173 20.91 2.52 1.04
CA TYR A 173 19.54 2.93 1.35
C TYR A 173 18.57 2.31 0.36
N ASP A 174 17.43 1.85 0.86
CA ASP A 174 16.39 1.31 0.00
C ASP A 174 15.67 2.43 -0.78
N ARG A 175 15.07 2.03 -1.89
CA ARG A 175 14.08 2.79 -2.67
C ARG A 175 12.82 1.97 -2.81
N ALA A 176 11.69 2.64 -3.00
CA ALA A 176 10.51 1.96 -3.50
C ALA A 176 10.75 1.42 -4.92
N VAL A 177 10.32 0.19 -5.21
CA VAL A 177 10.57 -0.54 -6.46
C VAL A 177 9.27 -0.98 -7.14
N GLY A 178 9.29 -0.94 -8.47
CA GLY A 178 8.24 -1.50 -9.31
C GLY A 178 7.00 -0.61 -9.44
N PRO A 179 6.00 -1.06 -10.22
CA PRO A 179 4.84 -0.25 -10.54
C PRO A 179 3.87 -0.02 -9.37
N MET A 180 4.02 -0.78 -8.29
CA MET A 180 3.29 -0.60 -7.02
C MET A 180 4.19 -0.12 -5.87
N GLN A 181 5.41 0.35 -6.20
CA GLN A 181 6.30 1.08 -5.29
C GLN A 181 6.55 0.40 -3.93
N PHE A 182 6.82 -0.90 -3.95
CA PHE A 182 7.15 -1.64 -2.73
C PHE A 182 8.53 -1.26 -2.18
N ILE A 183 8.67 -1.15 -0.86
CA ILE A 183 10.00 -1.15 -0.22
C ILE A 183 10.54 -2.60 -0.21
N PRO A 184 11.83 -2.86 -0.50
CA PRO A 184 12.42 -4.20 -0.51
C PRO A 184 12.09 -5.04 0.74
N SER A 185 12.17 -4.45 1.94
CA SER A 185 11.77 -5.11 3.18
C SER A 185 10.30 -5.52 3.24
N THR A 186 9.39 -4.74 2.63
CA THR A 186 7.98 -5.11 2.51
C THR A 186 7.81 -6.20 1.45
N TRP A 187 8.51 -6.09 0.31
CA TRP A 187 8.48 -7.10 -0.74
C TRP A 187 8.88 -8.49 -0.23
N ALA A 188 9.88 -8.56 0.66
CA ALA A 188 10.33 -9.82 1.26
C ALA A 188 9.22 -10.60 1.98
N GLY A 189 8.20 -9.92 2.51
CA GLY A 189 7.06 -10.56 3.17
C GLY A 189 5.80 -10.71 2.31
N TRP A 190 5.67 -9.91 1.24
CA TRP A 190 4.42 -9.74 0.51
C TRP A 190 4.50 -10.05 -0.99
N GLY A 191 5.71 -10.26 -1.51
CA GLY A 191 5.95 -10.64 -2.90
C GLY A 191 5.08 -11.81 -3.32
N ALA A 192 4.62 -11.78 -4.57
CA ALA A 192 3.70 -12.76 -5.11
C ALA A 192 4.06 -13.08 -6.55
N ASP A 193 3.78 -14.30 -6.97
CA ASP A 193 3.78 -14.73 -8.37
C ASP A 193 2.36 -14.56 -8.92
N GLY A 194 2.13 -13.44 -9.61
CA GLY A 194 0.83 -13.02 -10.10
C GLY A 194 0.55 -13.46 -11.54
N ASN A 195 1.59 -13.74 -12.32
CA ASN A 195 1.48 -14.25 -13.69
C ASN A 195 1.62 -15.79 -13.79
N GLY A 196 2.07 -16.45 -12.72
CA GLY A 196 2.24 -17.89 -12.63
C GLY A 196 3.53 -18.42 -13.24
N ASP A 197 4.57 -17.61 -13.38
CA ASP A 197 5.83 -17.98 -14.02
C ASP A 197 6.86 -18.61 -13.05
N GLY A 198 6.51 -18.72 -11.77
CA GLY A 198 7.33 -19.28 -10.72
C GLY A 198 8.31 -18.29 -10.08
N LYS A 199 8.23 -17.00 -10.41
CA LYS A 199 9.05 -15.93 -9.82
C LYS A 199 8.15 -14.89 -9.15
N SER A 200 8.74 -14.16 -8.21
CA SER A 200 8.12 -12.97 -7.64
C SER A 200 9.05 -11.80 -7.88
N ASP A 201 8.73 -11.00 -8.89
CA ASP A 201 9.50 -9.84 -9.32
C ASP A 201 8.72 -8.56 -9.04
N PRO A 202 9.23 -7.62 -8.22
CA PRO A 202 8.54 -6.36 -7.97
C PRO A 202 8.39 -5.52 -9.25
N ASN A 203 9.18 -5.77 -10.30
CA ASN A 203 9.08 -5.10 -11.59
C ASN A 203 8.08 -5.74 -12.55
N ASN A 204 7.39 -6.82 -12.15
CA ASN A 204 6.27 -7.38 -12.91
C ASN A 204 4.94 -6.84 -12.38
N ILE A 205 4.09 -6.30 -13.25
CA ILE A 205 2.81 -5.68 -12.84
C ILE A 205 1.82 -6.67 -12.24
N TYR A 206 1.81 -7.93 -12.70
CA TYR A 206 0.92 -8.95 -12.14
C TYR A 206 1.33 -9.31 -10.71
N ASP A 207 2.62 -9.52 -10.50
CA ASP A 207 3.23 -9.82 -9.20
C ASP A 207 3.01 -8.68 -8.22
N ALA A 208 3.33 -7.45 -8.64
CA ALA A 208 3.19 -6.26 -7.84
C ALA A 208 1.72 -5.98 -7.49
N ALA A 209 0.78 -6.16 -8.42
CA ALA A 209 -0.64 -5.97 -8.15
C ALA A 209 -1.19 -7.01 -7.16
N LEU A 210 -0.81 -8.28 -7.31
CA LEU A 210 -1.22 -9.34 -6.38
C LEU A 210 -0.61 -9.13 -4.99
N ALA A 211 0.67 -8.78 -4.91
CA ALA A 211 1.35 -8.44 -3.66
C ALA A 211 0.67 -7.27 -2.94
N ALA A 212 0.34 -6.19 -3.67
CA ALA A 212 -0.37 -5.03 -3.13
C ALA A 212 -1.75 -5.43 -2.59
N GLY A 213 -2.51 -6.22 -3.34
CA GLY A 213 -3.80 -6.70 -2.87
C GLY A 213 -3.68 -7.60 -1.63
N ARG A 214 -2.67 -8.50 -1.56
CA ARG A 214 -2.41 -9.31 -0.36
C ARG A 214 -2.08 -8.44 0.86
N TYR A 215 -1.27 -7.40 0.67
CA TYR A 215 -0.92 -6.44 1.72
C TYR A 215 -2.16 -5.71 2.25
N LEU A 216 -3.04 -5.24 1.36
CA LEU A 216 -4.27 -4.54 1.73
C LEU A 216 -5.27 -5.47 2.43
N CYS A 217 -5.38 -6.71 1.98
CA CYS A 217 -6.22 -7.75 2.58
C CYS A 217 -5.65 -8.36 3.87
N ALA A 218 -4.51 -7.87 4.35
CA ALA A 218 -3.91 -8.36 5.57
C ALA A 218 -4.82 -8.13 6.79
N ALA A 219 -4.61 -8.95 7.83
CA ALA A 219 -5.31 -8.83 9.12
C ALA A 219 -6.85 -8.87 9.06
N GLY A 220 -7.43 -9.52 8.04
CA GLY A 220 -8.88 -9.78 7.96
C GLY A 220 -9.72 -8.55 7.66
N ARG A 221 -9.15 -7.52 7.02
CA ARG A 221 -9.86 -6.31 6.58
C ARG A 221 -10.88 -6.64 5.49
N ASP A 222 -11.99 -5.89 5.49
CA ASP A 222 -12.98 -5.81 4.42
C ASP A 222 -12.83 -4.44 3.73
N LEU A 223 -12.72 -4.43 2.41
CA LEU A 223 -12.38 -3.26 1.57
C LEU A 223 -13.51 -2.86 0.61
N SER A 224 -14.75 -3.29 0.91
CA SER A 224 -15.95 -2.91 0.18
C SER A 224 -16.37 -1.44 0.34
#